data_AF-A0A961F6L0-F1
#
_entry.id   AF-A0A961F6L0-F1
#
_cell.length_a   1.000
_cell.length_b   1.000
_cell.length_c   1.000
_cell.angle_alpha   90.00
_cell.angle_beta   90.00
_cell.angle_gamma   90.00
#
_symmetry.space_group_name_H-M   'P 1'
#
loop_
_entity.id
_entity.type
_entity.pdbx_description
1 polymer ?
#
loop_
_entity_poly.entity_id
_entity_poly.type
_entity_poly.pdbx_seq_one_letter_code
_entity_poly.pdbx_strand_id
1 'polypeptide(L)' 'DIARFEYLKKSARNFGSVLIGIETSKPENFVRLFAHLDDAGFTYSDITNDETLAQFLI' A
#
# COMPACT_ATOMS: atom_id res chain seq x y z
N ASP A 1 13.56 -6.56 1.21
CA ASP A 1 13.24 -6.62 -0.22
C ASP A 1 11.81 -6.22 -0.47
N ILE A 2 11.65 -5.13 -1.22
CA ILE A 2 10.38 -4.73 -1.85
C ILE A 2 10.54 -5.09 -3.33
N ALA A 3 9.69 -5.99 -3.83
CA ALA A 3 9.81 -6.54 -5.17
C ALA A 3 9.15 -5.62 -6.23
N ARG A 4 8.19 -4.78 -5.84
CA ARG A 4 7.50 -3.84 -6.72
C ARG A 4 6.95 -2.64 -5.94
N PHE A 5 6.96 -1.47 -6.58
CA PHE A 5 6.38 -0.23 -6.04
C PHE A 5 5.53 0.42 -7.15
N GLU A 6 4.22 0.53 -6.92
CA GLU A 6 3.30 1.20 -7.84
C GLU A 6 2.65 2.41 -7.17
N TYR A 7 2.48 3.49 -7.92
CA TYR A 7 1.92 4.75 -7.44
C TYR A 7 0.76 5.15 -8.34
N LEU A 8 -0.45 5.16 -7.78
CA LEU A 8 -1.63 5.74 -8.43
C LEU A 8 -2.13 6.94 -7.61
N LYS A 9 -2.10 8.14 -8.19
CA LYS A 9 -2.64 9.35 -7.57
C LYS A 9 -4.12 9.48 -7.95
N LYS A 10 -5.04 9.29 -7.00
CA LYS A 10 -6.50 9.41 -7.23
C LYS A 10 -6.95 10.84 -7.65
N SER A 11 -6.13 11.88 -7.46
CA SER A 11 -6.43 13.28 -7.82
C SER A 11 -5.16 14.14 -7.90
N ALA A 12 -5.08 15.11 -8.81
CA ALA A 12 -3.93 16.01 -8.98
C ALA A 12 -3.67 16.97 -7.80
N ARG A 13 -4.59 17.11 -6.84
CA ARG A 13 -4.43 18.00 -5.69
C ARG A 13 -3.51 17.39 -4.62
N ASN A 14 -2.76 18.25 -3.93
CA ASN A 14 -1.68 17.91 -3.00
C ASN A 14 -2.08 17.10 -1.74
N PHE A 15 -3.35 16.68 -1.63
CA PHE A 15 -3.92 15.94 -0.51
C PHE A 15 -4.84 14.83 -1.04
N GLY A 16 -4.25 13.82 -1.68
CA GLY A 16 -4.98 12.66 -2.21
C GLY A 16 -4.42 11.37 -1.64
N SER A 17 -5.31 10.42 -1.32
CA SER A 17 -4.92 9.06 -0.98
C SER A 17 -4.11 8.44 -2.13
N VAL A 18 -3.02 7.79 -1.78
CA VAL A 18 -2.13 7.08 -2.70
C VAL A 18 -2.39 5.59 -2.52
N LEU A 19 -2.53 4.87 -3.63
CA LEU A 19 -2.53 3.42 -3.62
C LEU A 19 -1.10 2.94 -3.87
N ILE A 20 -0.62 2.05 -3.00
CA ILE A 20 0.70 1.43 -3.09
C ILE A 20 0.53 -0.09 -3.16
N GLY A 21 0.96 -0.69 -4.26
CA GLY A 21 1.13 -2.14 -4.36
C GLY A 21 2.49 -2.53 -3.81
N ILE A 22 2.54 -3.45 -2.85
CA ILE A 22 3.78 -3.93 -2.22
C ILE A 22 3.82 -5.45 -2.33
N GLU A 23 4.86 -5.95 -2.99
CA GLU A 23 5.15 -7.38 -3.10
C GLU A 23 6.45 -7.70 -2.36
N THR A 24 6.49 -8.83 -1.66
CA THR A 24 7.68 -9.27 -0.94
C THR A 24 7.80 -10.80 -0.98
N SER A 25 9.03 -11.30 -1.01
CA SER A 25 9.32 -12.73 -1.03
C SER A 25 9.08 -13.45 0.30
N LYS A 26 8.97 -12.69 1.39
CA LYS A 26 8.75 -13.22 2.75
C LYS A 26 7.61 -12.47 3.45
N PRO A 27 6.50 -13.14 3.80
CA PRO A 27 5.33 -12.50 4.41
C PRO A 27 5.63 -11.74 5.70
N GLU A 28 6.60 -12.22 6.48
CA GLU A 28 7.10 -11.61 7.72
C GLU A 28 7.61 -10.16 7.54
N ASN A 29 7.97 -9.74 6.33
CA ASN A 29 8.36 -8.36 6.06
C ASN A 29 7.18 -7.38 6.19
N PHE A 30 5.94 -7.81 5.95
CA PHE A 30 4.76 -6.94 6.09
C PHE A 30 4.54 -6.53 7.54
N VAL A 31 4.78 -7.45 8.50
CA VAL A 31 4.66 -7.15 9.93
C VAL A 31 5.57 -5.99 10.31
N ARG A 32 6.83 -6.04 9.84
CA ARG A 32 7.79 -4.96 10.08
C ARG A 32 7.37 -3.66 9.39
N LEU A 33 6.88 -3.75 8.15
CA LEU A 33 6.42 -2.57 7.40
C LEU A 33 5.26 -1.86 8.10
N PHE A 34 4.22 -2.60 8.50
CA PHE A 34 3.07 -2.03 9.21
C PHE A 34 3.49 -1.40 10.54
N ALA A 35 4.37 -2.06 11.30
CA ALA A 35 4.90 -1.48 12.55
C ALA A 35 5.61 -0.13 12.32
N HIS A 36 6.38 0.02 11.23
CA HIS A 36 7.01 1.30 10.90
C HIS A 36 6.01 2.36 10.45
N LEU A 37 4.96 1.96 9.73
CA LEU A 37 3.89 2.88 9.32
C LEU A 37 3.12 3.39 10.53
N ASP A 38 2.81 2.50 11.48
CA ASP A 38 2.12 2.83 12.73
C ASP A 38 2.99 3.77 13.60
N ASP A 39 4.28 3.47 13.77
CA ASP A 39 5.23 4.29 14.55
C ASP A 39 5.40 5.70 13.94
N ALA A 40 5.40 5.79 12.62
CA ALA A 40 5.47 7.07 11.91
C ALA A 40 4.10 7.79 11.80
N GLY A 41 3.02 7.22 12.33
CA GLY A 41 1.69 7.83 12.36
C GLY A 41 0.99 7.92 11.00
N PHE A 42 1.36 7.06 10.05
CA PHE A 42 0.69 7.02 8.75
C PHE A 42 -0.69 6.36 8.85
N THR A 43 -1.69 6.97 8.23
CA THR A 43 -3.00 6.33 8.04
C THR A 43 -2.99 5.51 6.75
N TYR A 44 -3.26 4.21 6.85
CA TYR A 44 -3.42 3.31 5.71
C TYR A 44 -4.66 2.43 5.89
N SER A 45 -5.10 1.83 4.78
CA SER A 45 -6.12 0.79 4.78
C SER A 45 -5.55 -0.39 3.98
N ASP A 46 -5.51 -1.56 4.60
CA ASP A 46 -5.16 -2.77 3.88
C ASP A 46 -6.36 -3.19 3.01
N ILE A 47 -6.12 -3.27 1.70
CA ILE A 47 -7.10 -3.65 0.68
C ILE A 47 -6.67 -4.91 -0.06
N THR A 48 -5.71 -5.67 0.47
CA THR A 48 -5.16 -6.88 -0.16
C THR A 48 -6.24 -7.90 -0.50
N ASN A 49 -7.27 -8.01 0.34
CA ASN A 49 -8.41 -8.92 0.15
C ASN A 49 -9.66 -8.21 -0.42
N ASP A 50 -9.53 -6.97 -0.89
CA ASP A 50 -10.63 -6.26 -1.52
C ASP A 50 -10.67 -6.59 -3.02
N GLU A 51 -11.45 -7.61 -3.37
CA GLU A 51 -11.63 -8.05 -4.75
C GLU A 51 -12.18 -6.96 -5.66
N THR A 52 -12.95 -6.00 -5.12
CA THR A 52 -13.54 -4.92 -5.92
C THR A 52 -12.48 -3.90 -6.31
N LEU A 53 -11.55 -3.59 -5.42
CA LEU A 53 -10.44 -2.67 -5.67
C LEU A 53 -9.32 -3.31 -6.52
N ALA A 54 -9.10 -4.62 -6.37
CA ALA A 54 -8.15 -5.38 -7.19
C ALA A 54 -8.46 -5.26 -8.70
N GLN A 55 -9.74 -5.17 -9.08
CA GLN A 55 -10.15 -5.02 -10.48
C GLN A 55 -9.79 -3.66 -11.11
N PHE A 56 -9.49 -2.64 -10.28
CA PHE A 56 -9.07 -1.31 -10.76
C PHE A 56 -7.55 -1.15 -10.85
N LEU A 57 -6.78 -2.13 -10.37
CA LEU A 57 -5.32 -2.20 -10.49
C LEU A 57 -4.97 -2.92 -11.80
N ILE A 58 -4.95 -2.17 -12.91
CA ILE A 58 -4.50 -2.63 -14.23
C ILE A 58 -3.13 -2.05 -14.53
#